data_AF-A0A928BUH9-F1
#
_entry.id   AF-A0A928BUH9-F1
#
_cell.length_a   1.000
_cell.length_b   1.000
_cell.length_c   1.000
_cell.angle_alpha   90.00
_cell.angle_beta   90.00
_cell.angle_gamma   90.00
#
_symmetry.space_group_name_H-M   'P 1'
#
loop_
_entity.id
_entity.type
_entity.pdbx_description
1 polymer ?
#
loop_
_entity_poly.entity_id
_entity_poly.type
_entity_poly.pdbx_seq_one_letter_code
_entity_poly.pdbx_strand_id
1 'polypeptide(L)' 'QQKASLYELLKQLHRDYPKARIIGHRELPHVAKDCPCFTASSEYADLQP' A
#
# COMPACT_ATOMS: atom_id res chain seq x y z
N GLN A 1 -4.60 15.14 6.38
CA GLN A 1 -3.16 15.44 6.17
C GLN A 1 -2.35 14.17 5.97
N GLN A 2 -2.43 13.13 6.82
CA GLN A 2 -1.63 11.90 6.69
C GLN A 2 -1.82 11.13 5.37
N LYS A 3 -3.06 10.97 4.88
CA LYS A 3 -3.33 10.20 3.65
C LYS A 3 -2.69 10.80 2.39
N ALA A 4 -2.67 12.12 2.27
CA ALA A 4 -2.06 12.80 1.12
C ALA A 4 -0.53 12.61 1.09
N SER A 5 0.13 12.76 2.25
CA SER A 5 1.57 12.53 2.36
C SER A 5 1.93 11.07 2.08
N LEU A 6 1.12 10.12 2.57
CA LEU A 6 1.31 8.69 2.29
C LEU A 6 1.15 8.39 0.79
N TYR A 7 0.14 8.96 0.14
CA TYR A 7 -0.09 8.77 -1.29
C TYR A 7 1.08 9.28 -2.14
N GLU A 8 1.60 10.48 -1.87
CA GLU A 8 2.77 11.01 -2.60
C GLU A 8 4.03 10.16 -2.39
N LEU A 9 4.25 9.64 -1.17
CA LEU A 9 5.34 8.70 -0.91
C LEU A 9 5.18 7.40 -1.73
N LEU A 10 3.99 6.79 -1.71
CA LEU A 10 3.72 5.55 -2.46
C LEU A 10 3.93 5.75 -3.96
N LYS A 11 3.49 6.88 -4.50
CA LYS A 11 3.69 7.25 -5.90
C LYS A 11 5.16 7.44 -6.26
N GLN A 12 5.98 8.00 -5.37
CA GLN A 12 7.43 8.07 -5.56
C GLN A 12 8.04 6.67 -5.57
N LEU A 13 7.72 5.84 -4.58
CA LEU A 13 8.22 4.47 -4.48
C LEU A 13 7.81 3.60 -5.69
N HIS A 14 6.59 3.77 -6.22
CA HIS A 14 6.15 3.05 -7.41
C HIS A 14 6.99 3.41 -8.66
N ARG A 15 7.42 4.67 -8.81
CA ARG A 15 8.32 5.06 -9.91
C ARG A 15 9.68 4.38 -9.80
N ASP A 16 10.22 4.29 -8.58
CA ASP A 16 11.52 3.69 -8.32
C ASP A 16 11.45 2.14 -8.43
N TYR A 17 10.30 1.57 -8.08
CA TYR A 17 10.04 0.12 -8.05
C TYR A 17 8.73 -0.25 -8.77
N PRO A 18 8.65 -0.14 -10.11
CA PRO A 18 7.40 -0.29 -10.86
C PRO A 18 6.77 -1.69 -10.79
N LYS A 19 7.50 -2.69 -10.32
CA LYS A 19 7.02 -4.07 -10.15
C LYS A 19 6.62 -4.40 -8.70
N ALA A 20 6.85 -3.47 -7.76
CA ALA A 20 6.51 -3.68 -6.36
C ALA A 20 5.01 -3.53 -6.15
N ARG A 21 4.40 -4.47 -5.42
CA ARG A 21 2.98 -4.44 -5.07
C ARG A 21 2.77 -3.71 -3.76
N ILE A 22 1.79 -2.81 -3.72
CA ILE A 22 1.39 -2.11 -2.49
C ILE A 22 0.38 -2.99 -1.75
N ILE A 23 0.74 -3.48 -0.57
CA ILE A 23 -0.10 -4.37 0.25
C ILE A 23 -0.09 -3.92 1.71
N GLY A 24 -1.21 -4.16 2.40
CA GLY A 24 -1.34 -3.94 3.84
C GLY A 24 -0.73 -5.09 4.63
N HIS A 25 -0.37 -4.83 5.89
CA HIS A 25 0.24 -5.85 6.76
C HIS A 25 -0.68 -7.07 6.93
N ARG A 26 -2.00 -6.88 7.08
CA ARG A 26 -3.00 -7.96 7.15
C ARG A 26 -3.13 -8.81 5.88
N GLU A 27 -2.58 -8.34 4.75
CA GLU A 27 -2.64 -9.04 3.47
C GLU A 27 -1.44 -9.98 3.27
N LEU A 28 -0.49 -9.98 4.23
CA LEU A 28 0.63 -10.91 4.24
C LEU A 28 0.23 -12.29 4.80
N PRO A 29 0.85 -13.38 4.30
CA PRO A 29 0.57 -14.71 4.82
C PRO A 29 0.95 -14.81 6.29
N HIS A 30 0.14 -15.53 7.06
CA HIS A 30 0.32 -15.77 8.50
C HIS A 30 0.18 -14.52 9.39
N VAL A 31 -0.47 -13.45 8.91
CA VAL A 31 -0.78 -12.26 9.72
C VAL A 31 -2.24 -12.27 10.16
N ALA A 32 -2.47 -12.39 11.47
CA ALA A 32 -3.81 -12.33 12.08
C ALA A 32 -4.21 -10.92 12.54
N LYS A 33 -3.32 -9.93 12.38
CA LYS A 33 -3.57 -8.55 12.83
C LYS A 33 -4.35 -7.79 11.77
N ASP A 34 -5.29 -6.96 12.20
CA ASP A 34 -6.09 -6.13 11.29
C ASP A 34 -5.34 -4.96 10.68
N CYS A 35 -4.13 -4.63 11.14
CA CYS A 35 -3.32 -3.52 10.63
C CYS A 35 -3.14 -3.60 9.10
N PRO A 36 -3.34 -2.51 8.33
CA PRO A 36 -3.56 -1.12 8.74
C PRO A 36 -5.03 -0.73 8.99
N CYS A 37 -5.89 -1.70 9.28
CA CYS A 37 -7.35 -1.58 9.49
C CYS A 37 -8.14 -1.27 8.22
N PHE A 38 -7.51 -1.37 7.04
CA PHE A 38 -8.14 -1.31 5.72
C PHE A 38 -7.36 -2.21 4.74
N THR A 39 -7.92 -2.43 3.55
CA THR A 39 -7.24 -3.18 2.48
C THR A 39 -6.41 -2.22 1.65
N ALA A 40 -5.09 -2.18 1.87
CA ALA A 40 -4.24 -1.21 1.21
C ALA A 40 -4.09 -1.50 -0.29
N SER A 41 -4.15 -2.78 -0.69
CA SER A 41 -4.12 -3.15 -2.11
C SER A 41 -5.32 -2.58 -2.89
N SER A 42 -6.49 -2.49 -2.26
CA SER A 42 -7.69 -1.90 -2.83
C SER A 42 -7.67 -0.38 -2.77
N GLU A 43 -7.20 0.19 -1.65
CA GLU A 43 -7.14 1.64 -1.43
C GLU A 43 -6.21 2.36 -2.43
N TYR A 44 -5.11 1.71 -2.82
CA TYR A 44 -4.10 2.24 -3.75
C TYR A 44 -4.04 1.45 -5.06
N ALA A 45 -5.19 0.96 -5.52
CA ALA A 45 -5.29 0.15 -6.75
C ALA A 45 -4.77 0.90 -8.00
N ASP A 46 -4.84 2.23 -8.01
CA ASP A 46 -4.34 3.10 -9.07
C ASP A 46 -2.80 3.18 -9.15
N LEU A 47 -2.10 2.72 -8.11
CA LEU A 47 -0.63 2.71 -8.02
C LEU A 47 -0.06 1.27 -8.01
N GLN A 48 -0.86 0.27 -8.39
CA GLN A 48 -0.38 -1.10 -8.53
C GLN A 48 0.40 -1.28 -9.85
N PRO A 49 1.36 -2.21 -9.90
CA PRO A 49 1.99 -2.67 -11.16
C PRO A 49 0.98 -3.18 -12.19
#